data_AF-A0A7W1DDK2-F1
#
_entry.id   AF-A0A7W1DDK2-F1
#
_cell.length_a   1.000
_cell.length_b   1.000
_cell.length_c   1.000
_cell.angle_alpha   90.00
_cell.angle_beta   90.00
_cell.angle_gamma   90.00
#
_symmetry.space_group_name_H-M   'P 1'
#
loop_
_entity.id
_entity.type
_entity.pdbx_description
1 polymer ?
#
loop_
_entity_poly.entity_id
_entity_poly.type
_entity_poly.pdbx_seq_one_letter_code
_entity_poly.pdbx_strand_id
1 'polypeptide(L)'
;MKSPTLNFLFGTLTAILLLVALNYCGFGIFDSPTTVKVISSVASPDGEFIAITNRASNKNGWCEERTNIHRKDEVFDWEREYVFGIDCGSEVELNWKEDRNLAITYSYNNLGVVRTSQEFLSKNKDVNISYFLKQ
;
A
#
# COMPACT_ATOMS: atom_id res chain seq x y z
N MET A 1 -40.96 -39.99 38.71
CA MET A 1 -40.17 -38.80 39.14
C MET A 1 -39.20 -38.46 38.02
N LYS A 2 -39.42 -37.39 37.26
CA LYS A 2 -38.51 -36.92 36.20
C LYS A 2 -37.53 -35.91 36.80
N SER A 3 -36.23 -36.20 36.69
CA SER A 3 -35.18 -35.36 37.28
C SER A 3 -35.10 -33.98 36.61
N PRO A 4 -35.21 -32.86 37.36
CA PRO A 4 -35.20 -31.51 36.80
C PRO A 4 -33.80 -31.02 36.38
N THR A 5 -32.73 -31.76 36.66
CA THR A 5 -31.35 -31.35 36.37
C THR A 5 -30.93 -31.55 34.90
N LEU A 6 -31.64 -32.38 34.14
CA LEU A 6 -31.26 -32.69 32.76
C LEU A 6 -31.67 -31.59 31.76
N ASN A 7 -32.72 -30.81 32.04
CA ASN A 7 -33.21 -29.77 31.14
C ASN A 7 -32.39 -28.48 31.18
N PHE A 8 -31.59 -28.27 32.23
CA PHE A 8 -30.80 -27.04 32.40
C PHE A 8 -29.47 -27.08 31.63
N LEU A 9 -28.89 -28.28 31.42
CA LEU A 9 -27.62 -28.48 30.72
C LEU A 9 -27.76 -28.40 29.19
N PHE A 10 -28.93 -28.72 28.63
CA PHE A 10 -29.16 -28.62 27.18
C PHE A 10 -29.44 -27.19 26.70
N GLY A 11 -29.98 -26.32 27.57
CA GLY A 11 -30.29 -24.92 27.23
C GLY A 11 -29.06 -24.01 27.20
N THR A 12 -28.05 -24.27 28.03
CA THR A 12 -26.81 -23.47 28.07
C THR A 12 -25.85 -23.83 26.94
N LEU A 13 -25.76 -25.11 26.56
CA LEU A 13 -24.90 -25.56 25.48
C LEU A 13 -25.33 -25.00 24.11
N THR A 14 -26.65 -24.88 23.88
CA THR A 14 -27.22 -24.31 22.66
C THR A 14 -27.01 -22.80 22.53
N ALA A 15 -27.07 -22.06 23.65
CA ALA A 15 -26.78 -20.63 23.67
C ALA A 15 -25.30 -20.30 23.37
N ILE A 16 -24.36 -21.13 23.84
CA ILE A 16 -22.92 -20.96 23.59
C ILE A 16 -22.59 -21.24 22.11
N LEU A 17 -23.18 -22.27 21.51
CA LEU A 17 -23.01 -22.56 20.08
C LEU A 17 -23.55 -21.44 19.18
N LEU A 18 -24.65 -20.78 19.56
CA LEU A 18 -25.16 -19.61 18.82
C LEU A 18 -24.22 -18.39 18.93
N LEU A 19 -23.60 -18.17 20.09
CA LEU A 19 -22.63 -17.08 20.31
C LEU A 19 -21.31 -17.29 19.54
N VAL A 20 -20.87 -18.54 19.37
CA VAL A 20 -19.71 -18.88 18.53
C VAL A 20 -20.05 -18.74 17.04
N ALA A 21 -21.25 -19.17 16.62
CA ALA A 21 -21.71 -18.98 15.24
C ALA A 21 -21.86 -17.50 14.85
N LEU A 22 -22.30 -16.64 15.78
CA LEU A 22 -22.40 -15.19 15.56
C LEU A 22 -21.03 -14.50 15.49
N ASN A 23 -20.01 -15.01 16.20
CA ASN A 23 -18.62 -14.53 16.04
C ASN A 23 -17.97 -15.02 14.73
N TYR A 24 -18.41 -16.15 14.17
CA TYR A 24 -17.89 -16.66 12.90
C TYR A 24 -18.52 -16.00 11.66
N CYS A 25 -19.65 -15.31 11.80
CA CYS A 25 -20.36 -14.68 10.67
C CYS A 25 -20.39 -13.14 10.68
N GLY A 26 -19.79 -12.47 11.66
CA GLY A 26 -19.93 -11.01 11.82
C GLY A 26 -18.58 -10.29 11.89
N PHE A 27 -18.31 -9.48 10.87
CA PHE A 27 -17.18 -8.53 10.74
C PHE A 27 -15.85 -9.10 10.22
N GLY A 28 -15.91 -9.99 9.24
CA GLY A 28 -14.92 -9.91 8.16
C GLY A 28 -15.17 -8.62 7.39
N ILE A 29 -14.51 -7.52 7.76
CA ILE A 29 -14.34 -6.39 6.85
C ILE A 29 -13.54 -6.99 5.70
N PHE A 30 -14.23 -7.36 4.61
CA PHE A 30 -13.59 -7.84 3.40
C PHE A 30 -12.77 -6.68 2.86
N ASP A 31 -11.50 -6.58 3.28
CA ASP A 31 -10.55 -5.70 2.63
C ASP A 31 -10.55 -6.10 1.16
N SER A 32 -11.05 -5.17 0.35
CA SER A 32 -11.02 -5.25 -1.09
C SER A 32 -9.57 -5.51 -1.51
N PRO A 33 -9.25 -6.64 -2.16
CA PRO A 33 -7.86 -6.99 -2.43
C PRO A 33 -7.21 -5.89 -3.26
N THR A 34 -6.06 -5.40 -2.79
CA THR A 34 -5.29 -4.38 -3.50
C THR A 34 -4.59 -5.01 -4.69
N THR A 35 -4.84 -4.48 -5.88
CA THR A 35 -4.11 -4.82 -7.09
C THR A 35 -2.92 -3.87 -7.23
N VAL A 36 -1.72 -4.43 -7.44
CA VAL A 36 -0.50 -3.66 -7.65
C VAL A 36 0.10 -3.94 -9.01
N LYS A 37 0.46 -2.89 -9.72
CA LYS A 37 1.10 -2.96 -11.03
C LYS A 37 2.31 -2.03 -11.08
N VAL A 38 3.47 -2.55 -11.44
CA VAL A 38 4.65 -1.73 -11.77
C VAL A 38 4.38 -0.94 -13.05
N ILE A 39 4.54 0.38 -12.98
CA ILE A 39 4.38 1.31 -14.11
C ILE A 39 5.74 1.57 -14.77
N SER A 40 6.74 1.87 -13.94
CA SER A 40 8.09 2.18 -14.40
C SER A 40 9.13 1.67 -13.42
N SER A 41 10.35 1.42 -13.92
CA SER A 41 11.50 0.99 -13.14
C SER A 41 12.75 1.58 -13.77
N VAL A 42 13.54 2.31 -12.99
CA VAL A 42 14.77 2.96 -13.46
C VAL A 42 15.90 2.68 -12.48
N ALA A 43 16.96 2.05 -12.97
CA ALA A 43 18.17 1.80 -12.18
C ALA A 43 19.03 3.07 -12.05
N SER A 44 19.72 3.22 -10.92
CA SER A 44 20.77 4.23 -10.75
C SER A 44 21.91 4.01 -11.75
N PRO A 45 22.71 5.04 -12.08
CA PRO A 45 23.81 4.92 -13.03
C PRO A 45 24.86 3.86 -12.65
N ASP A 46 25.17 3.71 -11.37
CA ASP A 46 26.04 2.65 -10.82
C ASP A 46 25.35 1.27 -10.73
N GLY A 47 24.03 1.23 -10.88
CA GLY A 47 23.22 0.02 -10.78
C GLY A 47 23.03 -0.53 -9.36
N GLU A 48 23.40 0.21 -8.31
CA GLU A 48 23.19 -0.20 -6.92
C GLU A 48 21.72 -0.10 -6.49
N PHE A 49 20.98 0.87 -7.03
CA PHE A 49 19.59 1.15 -6.66
C PHE A 49 18.64 1.00 -7.84
N ILE A 50 17.38 0.68 -7.51
CA ILE A 50 16.27 0.68 -8.45
C ILE A 50 15.16 1.53 -7.86
N ALA A 51 14.71 2.53 -8.63
CA ALA A 51 13.52 3.30 -8.34
C ALA A 51 12.34 2.73 -9.16
N ILE A 52 11.26 2.39 -8.48
CA ILE A 52 10.07 1.77 -9.09
C ILE A 52 8.86 2.65 -8.81
N THR A 53 8.12 3.02 -9.85
CA THR A 53 6.76 3.55 -9.68
C THR A 53 5.75 2.42 -9.86
N ASN A 54 4.86 2.23 -8.90
CA ASN A 54 3.75 1.28 -8.98
C ASN A 54 2.41 1.96 -8.77
N ARG A 55 1.37 1.40 -9.37
CA ARG A 55 -0.02 1.75 -9.13
C ARG A 55 -0.65 0.72 -8.21
N ALA A 56 -1.17 1.15 -7.07
CA ALA A 56 -1.96 0.35 -6.15
C ALA A 56 -3.42 0.81 -6.22
N SER A 57 -4.36 -0.12 -6.41
CA SER A 57 -5.78 0.21 -6.45
C SER A 57 -6.66 -0.91 -5.93
N ASN A 58 -7.90 -0.59 -5.55
CA ASN A 58 -8.87 -1.59 -5.13
C ASN A 58 -10.26 -1.32 -5.73
N LYS A 59 -11.18 -2.29 -5.56
CA LYS A 59 -12.55 -2.18 -6.07
C LYS A 59 -13.41 -1.10 -5.40
N ASN A 60 -12.93 -0.46 -4.33
CA ASN A 60 -13.64 0.62 -3.63
C ASN A 60 -13.32 2.00 -4.20
N GLY A 61 -12.52 2.08 -5.27
CA GLY A 61 -12.17 3.33 -5.93
C GLY A 61 -10.94 4.03 -5.35
N TRP A 62 -10.26 3.44 -4.36
CA TRP A 62 -8.96 3.92 -3.93
C TRP A 62 -7.91 3.59 -4.99
N CYS A 63 -7.07 4.57 -5.33
CA CYS A 63 -6.00 4.42 -6.30
C CYS A 63 -4.87 5.39 -6.00
N GLU A 64 -3.66 4.87 -5.81
CA GLU A 64 -2.45 5.64 -5.54
C GLU A 64 -1.30 5.17 -6.42
N GLU A 65 -0.50 6.10 -6.92
CA GLU A 65 0.81 5.85 -7.50
C GLU A 65 1.89 6.11 -6.47
N ARG A 66 2.76 5.13 -6.27
CA ARG A 66 3.83 5.18 -5.28
C ARG A 66 5.17 4.98 -5.97
N THR A 67 6.18 5.72 -5.54
CA THR A 67 7.57 5.48 -5.92
C THR A 67 8.32 4.90 -4.73
N ASN A 68 8.93 3.75 -4.94
CA ASN A 68 9.78 3.06 -3.99
C ASN A 68 11.22 3.08 -4.50
N ILE A 69 12.19 3.09 -3.59
CA ILE A 69 13.61 2.97 -3.92
C ILE A 69 14.16 1.84 -3.06
N HIS A 70 14.83 0.89 -3.70
CA HIS A 70 15.46 -0.24 -3.02
C HIS A 70 16.81 -0.56 -3.66
N ARG A 71 17.64 -1.31 -2.95
CA ARG A 71 18.87 -1.85 -3.54
C ARG A 71 18.55 -2.93 -4.56
N LYS A 72 19.40 -3.10 -5.57
CA LYS A 72 19.17 -4.08 -6.65
C LYS A 72 19.03 -5.53 -6.17
N ASP A 73 19.63 -5.86 -5.04
CA ASP A 73 19.57 -7.18 -4.41
C ASP A 73 18.41 -7.34 -3.41
N GLU A 74 17.70 -6.26 -3.10
CA GLU A 74 16.51 -6.29 -2.24
C GLU A 74 15.27 -6.75 -3.02
N VAL A 75 14.43 -7.55 -2.35
CA VAL A 75 13.12 -7.95 -2.89
C VAL A 75 12.20 -6.73 -2.87
N PHE A 76 11.63 -6.38 -4.02
CA PHE A 76 10.64 -5.32 -4.11
C PHE A 76 9.40 -5.65 -3.28
N ASP A 77 9.03 -4.71 -2.40
CA ASP A 77 7.85 -4.78 -1.53
C ASP A 77 7.16 -3.41 -1.54
N TRP A 78 6.01 -3.33 -2.20
CA TRP A 78 5.27 -2.09 -2.39
C TRP A 78 4.60 -1.57 -1.10
N GLU A 79 4.39 -2.44 -0.10
CA GLU A 79 3.73 -2.10 1.16
C GLU A 79 4.70 -1.49 2.17
N ARG A 80 5.98 -1.88 2.08
CA ARG A 80 6.94 -1.62 3.16
C ARG A 80 7.37 -0.17 3.29
N GLU A 81 7.67 0.53 2.20
CA GLU A 81 8.02 1.95 2.22
C GLU A 81 8.07 2.55 0.82
N TYR A 82 7.39 3.66 0.62
CA TYR A 82 7.51 4.51 -0.56
C TYR A 82 8.08 5.88 -0.16
N VAL A 83 8.84 6.50 -1.06
CA VAL A 83 9.39 7.86 -0.88
C VAL A 83 8.45 8.91 -1.44
N PHE A 84 7.60 8.53 -2.40
CA PHE A 84 6.65 9.42 -3.04
C PHE A 84 5.31 8.73 -3.21
N GLY A 85 4.22 9.42 -2.90
CA GLY A 85 2.85 8.96 -3.14
C GLY A 85 2.03 10.08 -3.76
N ILE A 86 1.22 9.75 -4.76
CA ILE A 86 0.29 10.68 -5.41
C ILE A 86 -0.97 9.94 -5.87
N ASP A 87 -2.10 10.63 -5.94
CA ASP A 87 -3.33 10.06 -6.48
C ASP A 87 -3.16 9.62 -7.94
N CYS A 88 -3.84 8.53 -8.31
CA CYS A 88 -3.85 8.04 -9.69
C CYS A 88 -4.38 9.06 -10.70
N GLY A 89 -3.92 8.94 -11.95
CA GLY A 89 -4.24 9.90 -13.02
C GLY A 89 -3.26 11.08 -13.08
N SER A 90 -2.23 11.02 -12.25
CA SER A 90 -1.01 11.82 -12.31
C SER A 90 0.01 11.16 -13.24
N GLU A 91 0.98 11.92 -13.71
CA GLU A 91 2.16 11.39 -14.38
C GLU A 91 3.36 11.50 -13.45
N VAL A 92 4.18 10.45 -13.39
CA VAL A 92 5.39 10.40 -12.58
C VAL A 92 6.58 9.97 -13.45
N GLU A 93 7.59 10.83 -13.52
CA GLU A 93 8.83 10.60 -14.24
C GLU A 93 9.99 10.49 -13.24
N LEU A 94 10.77 9.41 -13.36
CA LEU A 94 11.93 9.13 -12.52
C LEU A 94 13.21 9.41 -13.31
N ASN A 95 14.11 10.23 -12.74
CA ASN A 95 15.35 10.59 -13.40
C ASN A 95 16.51 10.67 -12.40
N TRP A 96 17.47 9.75 -12.50
CA TRP A 96 18.70 9.81 -11.72
C TRP A 96 19.60 10.92 -12.24
N LYS A 97 19.98 11.85 -11.35
CA LYS A 97 20.94 12.90 -11.64
C LYS A 97 22.37 12.44 -11.38
N GLU A 98 22.54 11.60 -10.36
CA GLU A 98 23.79 10.96 -9.95
C GLU A 98 23.44 9.62 -9.27
N ASP A 99 24.44 8.80 -8.93
CA ASP A 99 24.31 7.47 -8.31
C ASP A 99 23.34 7.43 -7.11
N ARG A 100 23.33 8.50 -6.31
CA ARG A 100 22.53 8.61 -5.07
C ARG A 100 21.59 9.82 -5.06
N ASN A 101 21.27 10.38 -6.22
CA ASN A 101 20.40 11.55 -6.34
C ASN A 101 19.29 11.27 -7.38
N LEU A 102 18.07 11.03 -6.89
CA LEU A 102 16.89 10.82 -7.73
C LEU A 102 16.06 12.10 -7.82
N ALA A 103 15.75 12.52 -9.03
CA ALA A 103 14.73 13.54 -9.29
C ALA A 103 13.41 12.86 -9.67
N ILE A 104 12.34 13.21 -8.96
CA ILE A 104 10.96 12.80 -9.25
C ILE A 104 10.22 14.02 -9.80
N THR A 105 9.89 13.96 -11.09
CA THR A 105 9.05 14.97 -11.73
C THR A 105 7.63 14.43 -11.80
N TYR A 106 6.64 15.23 -11.42
CA TYR A 106 5.24 14.79 -11.48
C TYR A 106 4.31 15.88 -12.00
N SER A 107 3.23 15.48 -12.65
CA SER A 107 2.10 16.34 -13.02
C SER A 107 0.81 15.70 -12.53
N TYR A 108 -0.24 16.50 -12.34
CA TYR A 108 -1.55 15.99 -12.01
C TYR A 108 -2.62 16.73 -12.81
N ASN A 109 -3.69 16.02 -13.12
CA ASN A 109 -4.84 16.63 -13.76
C ASN A 109 -5.60 17.50 -12.75
N ASN A 110 -5.88 18.77 -13.10
CA ASN A 110 -6.50 19.82 -12.27
C ASN A 110 -7.96 19.54 -11.81
N LEU A 111 -8.40 18.29 -11.78
CA LEU A 111 -9.78 17.92 -11.52
C LEU A 111 -10.13 17.76 -10.02
N GLY A 112 -9.22 18.10 -9.10
CA GLY A 112 -9.50 18.04 -7.66
C GLY A 112 -8.33 18.39 -6.76
N VAL A 113 -8.53 18.16 -5.46
CA VAL A 113 -7.47 18.23 -4.45
C VAL A 113 -6.57 17.01 -4.63
N VAL A 114 -5.31 17.24 -4.95
CA VAL A 114 -4.31 16.18 -5.11
C VAL A 114 -3.57 16.02 -3.80
N ARG A 115 -3.55 14.79 -3.28
CA ARG A 115 -2.73 14.45 -2.12
C ARG A 115 -1.38 13.96 -2.59
N THR A 116 -0.31 14.59 -2.10
CA THR A 116 1.06 14.11 -2.27
C THR A 116 1.68 13.77 -0.93
N SER A 117 2.58 12.79 -0.93
CA SER A 117 3.49 12.46 0.17
C SER A 117 4.89 12.41 -0.41
N GLN A 118 5.85 13.08 0.26
CA GLN A 118 7.21 13.29 -0.25
C GLN A 118 8.21 13.12 0.88
N GLU A 119 9.14 12.19 0.70
CA GLU A 119 10.32 12.01 1.54
C GLU A 119 11.56 12.50 0.79
N PHE A 120 12.46 13.21 1.46
CA PHE A 120 13.67 13.75 0.83
C PHE A 120 14.86 12.80 0.86
N LEU A 121 14.73 11.68 1.60
CA LEU A 121 15.73 10.64 1.73
C LEU A 121 15.06 9.27 1.59
N SER A 122 15.77 8.30 1.02
CA SER A 122 15.36 6.89 1.10
C SER A 122 15.33 6.41 2.55
N LYS A 123 14.67 5.27 2.81
CA LYS A 123 14.56 4.67 4.15
C LYS A 123 15.92 4.51 4.86
N ASN A 124 16.92 4.04 4.13
CA ASN A 124 18.30 3.87 4.62
C ASN A 124 19.13 5.16 4.57
N LYS A 125 18.57 6.27 4.06
CA LYS A 125 19.23 7.57 3.86
C LYS A 125 20.40 7.54 2.88
N ASP A 126 20.46 6.51 2.03
CA ASP A 126 21.51 6.37 1.02
C ASP A 126 21.23 7.19 -0.24
N VAL A 127 19.96 7.53 -0.52
CA VAL A 127 19.54 8.25 -1.74
C VAL A 127 18.81 9.53 -1.37
N ASN A 128 19.25 10.67 -1.91
CA ASN A 128 18.50 11.93 -1.81
C ASN A 128 17.45 12.00 -2.92
N ILE A 129 16.27 12.54 -2.58
CA ILE A 129 15.17 12.73 -3.51
C ILE A 129 14.84 14.21 -3.66
N SER A 130 14.76 14.67 -4.90
CA SER A 130 14.31 16.01 -5.28
C SER A 130 13.01 15.94 -6.08
N TYR A 131 12.14 16.92 -5.91
CA TYR A 131 10.80 16.93 -6.50
C TYR A 131 10.59 18.13 -7.41
N PHE A 132 9.96 17.90 -8.57
CA PHE A 132 9.63 18.96 -9.53
C PHE A 132 8.20 18.80 -10.02
N LEU A 133 7.37 19.83 -9.83
CA LEU A 133 6.04 19.87 -10.43
C LEU A 133 6.18 20.28 -11.91
N LYS A 134 5.72 19.42 -12.81
CA LYS A 134 5.62 19.69 -14.24
C LYS A 134 4.29 20.42 -14.49
N GLN A 135 4.41 21.67 -14.95
CA GLN A 135 3.28 22.52 -15.32
C GLN A 135 2.75 22.17 -16.71
#